data_AF-A0A7M2YSQ5-F1
#
_entry.id   AF-A0A7M2YSQ5-F1
#
_cell.length_a   1.000
_cell.length_b   1.000
_cell.length_c   1.000
_cell.angle_alpha   90.00
_cell.angle_beta   90.00
_cell.angle_gamma   90.00
#
_symmetry.space_group_name_H-M   'P 1'
#
loop_
_entity.id
_entity.type
_entity.pdbx_description
1 polymer ?
#
loop_
_entity_poly.entity_id
_entity_poly.type
_entity_poly.pdbx_seq_one_letter_code
_entity_poly.pdbx_strand_id
1 'polypeptide(L)'
;MASADILPDRANSVSRCPRKRGNSNPDAAASLREGLAETLTINRLGVTGTLLKTVMSTNPVESMIEIVRAHARNVKRWQNGDMRLRWAAAGMTAAHTQFRRVKGYRQLPQLAATLRHTVGAENPSTIAVTA
;
A
#
# COMPACT_ATOMS: atom_id res chain seq x y z
N MET A 1 26.96 25.44 -8.71
CA MET A 1 27.33 24.09 -9.16
C MET A 1 28.00 23.36 -8.00
N ALA A 2 27.25 22.54 -7.27
CA ALA A 2 27.73 21.48 -6.38
C ALA A 2 26.53 20.83 -5.67
N SER A 3 26.11 19.65 -6.14
CA SER A 3 25.63 18.56 -5.30
C SER A 3 25.33 17.38 -6.20
N ALA A 4 26.32 16.49 -6.23
CA ALA A 4 26.32 15.22 -6.92
C ALA A 4 25.25 14.27 -6.35
N ASP A 5 24.63 13.50 -7.24
CA ASP A 5 24.34 12.07 -7.07
C ASP A 5 23.93 11.57 -5.68
N ILE A 6 22.70 11.90 -5.27
CA ILE A 6 21.98 11.17 -4.22
C ILE A 6 20.96 10.23 -4.87
N LEU A 7 21.40 9.34 -5.76
CA LEU A 7 20.63 8.13 -6.13
C LEU A 7 21.52 7.14 -6.90
N PRO A 8 22.25 6.22 -6.22
CA PRO A 8 22.07 4.81 -6.63
C PRO A 8 22.31 3.76 -5.51
N ASP A 9 22.11 4.04 -4.22
CA ASP A 9 22.47 3.04 -3.17
C ASP A 9 21.30 2.16 -2.69
N ARG A 10 20.05 2.66 -2.66
CA ARG A 10 18.95 1.91 -2.01
C ARG A 10 18.34 0.78 -2.85
N ALA A 11 18.50 0.82 -4.18
CA ALA A 11 18.07 -0.28 -5.03
C ALA A 11 19.06 -1.48 -4.96
N ASN A 12 20.33 -1.22 -4.64
CA ASN A 12 21.39 -2.24 -4.58
C ASN A 12 21.56 -2.92 -3.22
N SER A 13 20.98 -2.38 -2.14
CA SER A 13 21.08 -2.99 -0.80
C SER A 13 20.25 -4.27 -0.65
N VAL A 14 19.12 -4.38 -1.35
CA VAL A 14 18.31 -5.62 -1.40
C VAL A 14 19.02 -6.71 -2.21
N SER A 15 19.72 -6.32 -3.27
CA SER A 15 20.48 -7.23 -4.14
C SER A 15 21.80 -7.71 -3.53
N ARG A 16 22.30 -7.03 -2.48
CA ARG A 16 23.59 -7.31 -1.85
C ARG A 16 23.43 -7.97 -0.48
N CYS A 17 22.78 -9.14 -0.40
CA CYS A 17 23.10 -10.12 0.65
C CYS A 17 22.59 -11.54 0.33
N PRO A 18 23.30 -12.34 -0.50
CA PRO A 18 22.80 -13.66 -0.88
C PRO A 18 23.26 -14.82 0.02
N ARG A 19 23.89 -14.59 1.19
CA ARG A 19 24.55 -15.69 1.92
C ARG A 19 23.98 -16.13 3.28
N LYS A 20 22.97 -15.45 3.84
CA LYS A 20 22.45 -15.80 5.19
C LYS A 20 21.01 -16.33 5.28
N ARG A 21 20.28 -16.51 4.17
CA ARG A 21 18.89 -17.03 4.20
C ARG A 21 18.67 -18.37 3.49
N GLY A 22 19.65 -18.89 2.77
CA GLY A 22 19.53 -20.15 2.02
C GLY A 22 19.28 -21.38 2.88
N ASN A 23 19.62 -21.32 4.18
CA ASN A 23 19.54 -22.48 5.08
C ASN A 23 18.31 -22.45 6.01
N SER A 24 17.46 -21.42 5.95
CA SER A 24 16.42 -21.24 6.97
C SER A 24 14.99 -21.25 6.46
N ASN A 25 14.71 -21.00 5.17
CA ASN A 25 13.41 -21.25 4.51
C ASN A 25 13.52 -20.98 2.99
N PRO A 26 13.62 -22.01 2.14
CA PRO A 26 13.74 -21.84 0.68
C PRO A 26 12.50 -21.18 0.06
N ASP A 27 11.30 -21.48 0.57
CA ASP A 27 10.04 -20.91 0.06
C ASP A 27 9.95 -19.40 0.28
N ALA A 28 10.41 -18.91 1.44
CA ALA A 28 10.45 -17.48 1.71
C ALA A 28 11.40 -16.74 0.76
N ALA A 29 12.50 -17.38 0.35
CA ALA A 29 13.42 -16.80 -0.64
C ALA A 29 12.86 -16.86 -2.07
N ALA A 30 12.00 -17.84 -2.38
CA ALA A 30 11.28 -17.91 -3.64
C ALA A 30 10.22 -16.79 -3.73
N SER A 31 9.37 -16.62 -2.70
CA SER A 31 8.37 -15.55 -2.65
C SER A 31 9.00 -14.16 -2.70
N LEU A 32 10.18 -13.96 -2.11
CA LEU A 32 10.90 -12.70 -2.21
C LEU A 32 11.39 -12.41 -3.63
N ARG A 33 11.82 -13.42 -4.39
CA ARG A 33 12.24 -13.24 -5.79
C ARG A 33 11.04 -12.98 -6.70
N GLU A 34 9.94 -13.66 -6.43
CA GLU A 34 8.67 -13.47 -7.13
C GLU A 34 8.13 -12.04 -6.90
N GLY A 35 8.09 -11.56 -5.65
CA GLY A 35 7.54 -10.24 -5.31
C GLY A 35 8.52 -9.05 -5.39
N LEU A 36 9.78 -9.27 -5.82
CA LEU A 36 10.81 -8.23 -5.80
C LEU A 36 10.53 -7.14 -6.83
N ALA A 37 10.03 -7.52 -8.00
CA ALA A 37 9.71 -6.59 -9.08
C ALA A 37 8.57 -5.65 -8.68
N GLU A 38 7.51 -6.19 -8.08
CA GLU A 38 6.37 -5.43 -7.54
C GLU A 38 6.82 -4.50 -6.41
N THR A 39 7.67 -4.99 -5.50
CA THR A 39 8.19 -4.18 -4.38
C THR A 39 9.05 -3.02 -4.85
N LEU A 40 9.85 -3.22 -5.91
CA LEU A 40 10.68 -2.15 -6.49
C LEU A 40 9.91 -1.22 -7.43
N THR A 41 8.67 -1.56 -7.82
CA THR A 41 7.86 -0.72 -8.71
C THR A 41 7.58 0.66 -8.10
N ILE A 42 7.42 0.74 -6.78
CA ILE A 42 7.24 2.03 -6.07
C ILE A 42 8.46 2.95 -6.26
N ASN A 43 9.67 2.38 -6.26
CA ASN A 43 10.90 3.13 -6.55
C ASN A 43 10.97 3.55 -8.02
N ARG A 44 10.52 2.69 -8.95
CA ARG A 44 10.45 3.00 -10.40
C ARG A 44 9.44 4.10 -10.72
N LEU A 45 8.37 4.21 -9.94
CA LEU A 45 7.35 5.27 -10.07
C LEU A 45 7.81 6.63 -9.51
N GLY A 46 9.04 6.73 -9.00
CA GLY A 46 9.63 7.98 -8.51
C GLY A 46 9.16 8.40 -7.11
N VAL A 47 8.53 7.50 -6.35
CA VAL A 47 8.09 7.79 -4.98
C VAL A 47 9.30 7.81 -4.05
N THR A 48 9.57 8.94 -3.42
CA THR A 48 10.75 9.11 -2.56
C THR A 48 10.41 9.76 -1.22
N GLY A 49 11.36 9.75 -0.28
CA GLY A 49 11.24 10.49 0.98
C GLY A 49 10.09 10.04 1.88
N THR A 50 9.25 10.99 2.32
CA THR A 50 8.19 10.76 3.31
C THR A 50 6.98 10.02 2.75
N LEU A 51 6.71 10.14 1.44
CA LEU A 51 5.65 9.38 0.80
C LEU A 51 6.03 7.90 0.69
N LEU A 52 7.29 7.60 0.34
CA LEU A 52 7.80 6.22 0.29
C LEU A 52 7.63 5.50 1.63
N LYS A 53 7.96 6.18 2.75
CA LYS A 53 7.76 5.63 4.09
C LYS A 53 6.29 5.31 4.39
N THR A 54 5.37 6.08 3.84
CA THR A 54 3.93 5.88 4.05
C THR A 54 3.41 4.74 3.17
N VAL A 55 3.83 4.68 1.91
CA VAL A 55 3.42 3.62 0.97
C VAL A 55 4.02 2.26 1.34
N MET A 56 5.23 2.23 1.90
CA MET A 56 5.87 1.01 2.38
C MET A 56 5.30 0.52 3.72
N SER A 57 4.53 1.37 4.42
CA SER A 57 3.88 1.03 5.68
C SER A 57 2.48 0.49 5.42
N THR A 58 2.12 -0.56 6.15
CA THR A 58 0.76 -1.12 6.16
C THR A 58 -0.15 -0.43 7.18
N ASN A 59 0.41 0.41 8.07
CA ASN A 59 -0.30 1.02 9.19
C ASN A 59 -1.60 1.74 8.80
N PRO A 60 -1.66 2.54 7.70
CA PRO A 60 -2.90 3.23 7.35
C PRO A 60 -4.04 2.26 7.02
N VAL A 61 -3.74 1.16 6.33
CA VAL A 61 -4.73 0.16 5.92
C VAL A 61 -5.10 -0.73 7.10
N GLU A 62 -4.12 -1.19 7.87
CA GLU A 62 -4.34 -2.03 9.06
C GLU A 62 -5.18 -1.30 10.10
N SER A 63 -4.89 -0.04 10.39
CA SER A 63 -5.64 0.76 11.35
C SER A 63 -7.11 0.92 10.95
N MET A 64 -7.39 1.17 9.67
CA MET A 64 -8.77 1.22 9.16
C MET A 64 -9.47 -0.13 9.33
N ILE A 65 -8.82 -1.23 8.92
CA ILE A 65 -9.38 -2.58 9.02
C ILE A 65 -9.68 -2.96 10.47
N GLU A 66 -8.81 -2.57 11.40
CA GLU A 66 -9.00 -2.81 12.83
C GLU A 66 -10.27 -2.11 13.34
N ILE A 67 -10.48 -0.85 12.97
CA ILE A 67 -11.69 -0.09 13.34
C ILE A 67 -12.94 -0.77 12.75
N VAL A 68 -12.90 -1.15 11.47
CA VAL A 68 -14.01 -1.88 10.84
C VAL A 68 -14.32 -3.18 11.58
N ARG A 69 -13.29 -3.95 11.98
CA ARG A 69 -13.46 -5.16 12.79
C ARG A 69 -14.03 -4.87 14.18
N ALA A 70 -13.63 -3.76 14.81
CA ALA A 70 -14.15 -3.36 16.10
C ALA A 70 -15.66 -3.04 16.03
N HIS A 71 -16.09 -2.34 14.97
CA HIS A 71 -17.51 -2.06 14.72
C HIS A 71 -18.33 -3.34 14.48
N ALA A 72 -17.78 -4.31 13.76
CA ALA A 72 -18.46 -5.58 13.49
C ALA A 72 -18.40 -6.60 14.66
N ARG A 73 -17.61 -6.35 15.71
CA ARG A 73 -17.28 -7.33 16.76
C ARG A 73 -18.50 -7.88 17.52
N ASN A 74 -19.51 -7.04 17.70
CA ASN A 74 -20.72 -7.37 18.46
C ASN A 74 -21.83 -7.99 17.59
N VAL A 75 -21.65 -8.07 16.27
CA VAL A 75 -22.62 -8.68 15.37
C VAL A 75 -22.49 -10.19 15.47
N LYS A 76 -23.46 -10.83 16.13
CA LYS A 76 -23.49 -12.29 16.31
C LYS A 76 -24.35 -13.02 15.28
N ARG A 77 -25.31 -12.33 14.66
CA ARG A 77 -26.23 -12.91 13.65
C ARG A 77 -26.14 -12.12 12.37
N TRP A 78 -25.48 -12.70 11.36
CA TRP A 78 -25.36 -12.11 10.03
C TRP A 78 -26.49 -12.64 9.16
N GLN A 79 -27.30 -11.74 8.59
CA GLN A 79 -28.43 -12.16 7.75
C GLN A 79 -28.04 -12.21 6.27
N ASN A 80 -27.57 -11.10 5.68
CA ASN A 80 -27.28 -11.00 4.24
C ASN A 80 -25.94 -10.31 3.95
N GLY A 81 -25.45 -10.40 2.70
CA GLY A 81 -24.27 -9.69 2.21
C GLY A 81 -24.36 -8.17 2.41
N ASP A 82 -25.54 -7.60 2.17
CA ASP A 82 -25.82 -6.17 2.40
C ASP A 82 -25.61 -5.74 3.85
N MET A 83 -25.86 -6.65 4.81
CA MET A 83 -25.59 -6.37 6.21
C MET A 83 -24.08 -6.25 6.47
N ARG A 84 -23.27 -7.12 5.85
CA ARG A 84 -21.80 -7.04 5.96
C ARG A 84 -21.26 -5.76 5.32
N LEU A 85 -21.77 -5.38 4.16
CA LEU A 85 -21.41 -4.14 3.48
C LEU A 85 -21.80 -2.91 4.31
N ARG A 86 -22.99 -2.89 4.91
CA ARG A 86 -23.42 -1.79 5.79
C ARG A 86 -22.57 -1.66 7.04
N TRP A 87 -22.19 -2.77 7.69
CA TRP A 87 -21.29 -2.75 8.84
C TRP A 87 -19.86 -2.34 8.45
N ALA A 88 -19.38 -2.78 7.29
CA ALA A 88 -18.10 -2.33 6.74
C ALA A 88 -18.12 -0.82 6.44
N ALA A 89 -19.18 -0.32 5.80
CA ALA A 89 -19.38 1.10 5.54
C ALA A 89 -19.43 1.91 6.83
N ALA A 90 -20.21 1.47 7.84
CA ALA A 90 -20.27 2.12 9.14
C ALA A 90 -18.91 2.18 9.84
N GLY A 91 -18.14 1.08 9.78
CA GLY A 91 -16.77 1.03 10.30
C GLY A 91 -15.82 1.95 9.55
N MET A 92 -15.95 2.06 8.22
CA MET A 92 -15.14 2.97 7.40
C MET A 92 -15.50 4.44 7.67
N THR A 93 -16.78 4.77 7.85
CA THR A 93 -17.22 6.12 8.24
C THR A 93 -16.63 6.53 9.58
N ALA A 94 -16.57 5.61 10.55
CA ALA A 94 -15.92 5.86 11.83
C ALA A 94 -14.39 6.03 11.69
N ALA A 95 -13.74 5.15 10.92
CA ALA A 95 -12.30 5.23 10.67
C ALA A 95 -11.88 6.53 9.99
N HIS A 96 -12.70 7.04 9.07
CA HIS A 96 -12.44 8.28 8.35
C HIS A 96 -12.20 9.49 9.26
N THR A 97 -12.89 9.55 10.42
CA THR A 97 -12.72 10.65 11.38
C THR A 97 -11.32 10.70 12.02
N GLN A 98 -10.61 9.57 12.05
CA GLN A 98 -9.28 9.46 12.65
C GLN A 98 -8.15 9.60 11.62
N PHE A 99 -8.48 9.66 10.33
CA PHE A 99 -7.48 9.76 9.29
C PHE A 99 -6.74 11.10 9.33
N ARG A 100 -5.41 10.99 9.29
CA ARG A 100 -4.51 12.13 9.21
C ARG A 100 -4.02 12.29 7.78
N ARG A 101 -3.66 13.52 7.43
CA ARG A 101 -3.12 13.79 6.10
C ARG A 101 -1.86 12.98 5.84
N VAL A 102 -1.80 12.34 4.68
CA VAL A 102 -0.67 11.53 4.24
C VAL A 102 0.61 12.35 4.27
N LYS A 103 1.67 11.81 4.89
CA LYS A 103 2.98 12.44 4.88
C LYS A 103 3.54 12.39 3.46
N GLY A 104 3.96 13.53 2.93
CA GLY A 104 4.41 13.62 1.53
C GLY A 104 3.28 13.72 0.50
N TYR A 105 2.05 14.08 0.91
CA TYR A 105 0.89 14.20 0.00
C TYR A 105 1.13 15.05 -1.26
N ARG A 106 2.09 16.00 -1.23
CA ARG A 106 2.44 16.84 -2.38
C ARG A 106 2.97 16.06 -3.58
N GLN A 107 3.50 14.85 -3.35
CA GLN A 107 3.99 13.96 -4.40
C GLN A 107 2.89 13.05 -4.99
N LEU A 108 1.70 13.01 -4.37
CA LEU A 108 0.58 12.18 -4.84
C LEU A 108 0.07 12.54 -6.25
N PRO A 109 -0.05 13.82 -6.65
CA PRO A 109 -0.50 14.16 -8.00
C PRO A 109 0.46 13.65 -9.09
N GLN A 110 1.77 13.75 -8.84
CA GLN A 110 2.79 13.23 -9.74
C GLN A 110 2.71 11.71 -9.83
N LEU A 111 2.60 11.01 -8.70
CA LEU A 111 2.40 9.56 -8.67
C LEU A 111 1.14 9.14 -9.43
N ALA A 112 0.02 9.84 -9.25
CA ALA A 112 -1.23 9.54 -9.93
C ALA A 112 -1.12 9.74 -11.46
N ALA A 113 -0.36 10.75 -11.91
CA ALA A 113 -0.08 10.92 -13.33
C ALA A 113 0.76 9.76 -13.87
N THR A 114 1.86 9.41 -13.21
CA THR A 114 2.70 8.27 -13.59
C THR A 114 1.90 6.97 -13.64
N LEU A 115 1.07 6.69 -12.64
CA LEU A 115 0.22 5.50 -12.59
C LEU A 115 -0.77 5.43 -13.76
N ARG A 116 -1.41 6.54 -14.13
CA ARG A 116 -2.30 6.60 -15.29
C ARG A 116 -1.57 6.28 -16.59
N HIS A 117 -0.33 6.74 -16.74
CA HIS A 117 0.50 6.44 -17.90
C HIS A 117 0.98 4.99 -17.92
N THR A 118 1.34 4.41 -16.77
CA THR A 118 1.89 3.05 -16.70
C THR A 118 0.84 1.96 -16.79
N VAL A 119 -0.36 2.18 -16.23
CA VAL A 119 -1.44 1.17 -16.22
C VAL A 119 -2.22 1.20 -17.55
N GLY A 120 -2.09 2.28 -18.34
CA GLY A 120 -3.01 2.55 -19.44
C GLY A 120 -4.38 2.90 -18.87
N ALA A 121 -5.01 3.94 -19.39
CA ALA A 121 -6.26 4.46 -18.83
C ALA A 121 -7.48 3.58 -19.14
N GLU A 122 -7.48 2.27 -18.84
CA GLU A 122 -8.69 1.42 -18.89
C GLU A 122 -8.63 0.29 -17.86
N ASN A 123 -8.98 0.60 -16.61
CA ASN A 123 -9.52 -0.38 -15.67
C ASN A 123 -10.66 0.29 -14.90
N PRO A 124 -11.93 0.03 -15.26
CA PRO A 124 -13.10 0.68 -14.68
C PRO A 124 -13.48 0.12 -13.31
N SER A 125 -12.52 -0.24 -12.44
CA SER A 125 -12.84 -0.66 -11.07
C SER A 125 -13.10 0.51 -10.11
N THR A 126 -13.15 1.74 -10.62
CA THR A 126 -13.33 2.97 -9.81
C THR A 126 -14.78 3.48 -9.76
N ILE A 127 -15.73 2.92 -10.53
CA ILE A 127 -17.12 3.41 -10.52
C ILE A 127 -18.06 2.34 -9.92
N ALA A 128 -17.99 2.15 -8.61
CA ALA A 128 -19.05 1.47 -7.85
C ALA A 128 -19.21 2.03 -6.43
N VAL A 129 -18.92 3.33 -6.23
CA VAL A 129 -19.19 4.06 -4.98
C VAL A 129 -20.08 5.28 -5.26
N THR A 130 -21.03 5.12 -6.18
CA THR A 130 -22.16 6.04 -6.33
C THR A 130 -23.36 5.25 -6.83
N ALA A 131 -24.13 4.73 -5.87
CA ALA A 131 -25.56 4.42 -5.97
C ALA A 131 -26.11 4.32 -4.54
#